data_AF-A0AAV0PAF6-F1
#
_entry.id   AF-A0AAV0PAF6-F1
#
_cell.length_a   1.000
_cell.length_b   1.000
_cell.length_c   1.000
_cell.angle_alpha   90.00
_cell.angle_beta   90.00
_cell.angle_gamma   90.00
#
_symmetry.space_group_name_H-M   'P 1'
#
loop_
_entity.id
_entity.type
_entity.pdbx_description
1 polymer ?
#
loop_
_entity_poly.entity_id
_entity_poly.type
_entity_poly.pdbx_seq_one_letter_code
_entity_poly.pdbx_strand_id
1 'polypeptide(L)'
;MCGQALNFDGVGDPDSVARDPVLTWRAALWFWMTNVRPVLDQGFGATIRAINGIECNGGNAPAVQARVGFYNTYCQRFGIQPEANTGC
;
A
#
# COMPACT_ATOMS: atom_id res chain seq x y z
N MET A 1 4.30 16.67 -5.05
CA MET A 1 4.91 15.36 -5.42
C MET A 1 5.68 14.79 -4.23
N CYS A 2 5.98 13.48 -4.18
CA CYS A 2 6.67 12.83 -3.05
C CYS A 2 7.98 13.53 -2.67
N GLY A 3 8.82 13.85 -3.67
CA GLY A 3 10.07 14.61 -3.51
C GLY A 3 9.93 15.89 -2.69
N GLN A 4 8.94 16.71 -3.05
CA GLN A 4 8.66 17.97 -2.35
C GLN A 4 8.16 17.75 -0.92
N ALA A 5 7.32 16.74 -0.69
CA ALA A 5 6.77 16.46 0.63
C ALA A 5 7.81 15.89 1.61
N LEU A 6 8.84 15.21 1.08
CA LEU A 6 9.89 14.57 1.86
C LEU A 6 11.25 15.28 1.77
N ASN A 7 11.30 16.44 1.11
CA ASN A 7 12.49 17.27 0.91
C ASN A 7 13.68 16.49 0.28
N PHE A 8 13.42 15.75 -0.80
CA PHE A 8 14.45 15.11 -1.62
C PHE A 8 14.21 15.35 -3.12
N ASP A 9 15.26 15.24 -3.92
CA ASP A 9 15.17 15.39 -5.37
C ASP A 9 14.61 14.12 -6.03
N GLY A 10 13.29 13.98 -6.01
CA GLY A 10 12.60 12.86 -6.64
C GLY A 10 12.49 12.92 -8.17
N VAL A 11 13.05 13.95 -8.83
CA VAL A 11 13.03 14.07 -10.31
C VAL A 11 14.44 13.86 -10.87
N GLY A 12 15.45 14.51 -10.28
CA GLY A 12 16.85 14.35 -10.67
C GLY A 12 17.56 13.15 -10.06
N ASP A 13 17.10 12.65 -8.90
CA ASP A 13 17.66 11.46 -8.23
C ASP A 13 16.56 10.56 -7.61
N PRO A 14 15.71 9.92 -8.43
CA PRO A 14 14.69 9.00 -7.93
C PRO A 14 15.30 7.77 -7.21
N ASP A 15 16.53 7.38 -7.57
CA ASP A 15 17.22 6.22 -6.99
C ASP A 15 17.65 6.43 -5.53
N SER A 16 17.60 7.66 -5.03
CA SER A 16 17.78 7.96 -3.60
C SER A 16 16.83 7.16 -2.71
N VAL A 17 15.58 6.93 -3.16
CA VAL A 17 14.57 6.14 -2.43
C VAL A 17 15.00 4.68 -2.28
N ALA A 18 15.78 4.14 -3.21
CA ALA A 18 16.28 2.76 -3.17
C ALA A 18 17.56 2.60 -2.34
N ARG A 19 18.33 3.69 -2.16
CA ARG A 19 19.61 3.68 -1.45
C ARG A 19 19.50 4.02 0.04
N ASP A 20 18.51 4.82 0.42
CA ASP A 20 18.29 5.23 1.82
C ASP A 20 17.03 4.56 2.40
N PRO A 21 17.18 3.62 3.36
CA PRO A 21 16.05 2.93 3.97
C PRO A 21 15.10 3.86 4.73
N VAL A 22 15.59 4.95 5.30
CA VAL A 22 14.74 5.95 5.98
C VAL A 22 13.88 6.66 4.94
N LEU A 23 14.47 7.04 3.81
CA LEU A 23 13.73 7.64 2.69
C LEU A 23 12.74 6.64 2.07
N THR A 24 13.11 5.36 1.93
CA THR A 24 12.21 4.30 1.46
C THR A 24 10.92 4.25 2.28
N TRP A 25 11.04 4.17 3.61
CA TRP A 25 9.88 4.08 4.48
C TRP A 25 9.08 5.38 4.52
N ARG A 26 9.74 6.54 4.48
CA ARG A 26 9.07 7.84 4.36
C ARG A 26 8.24 7.93 3.07
N ALA A 27 8.78 7.48 1.95
CA ALA A 27 8.07 7.45 0.66
C ALA A 27 6.85 6.51 0.70
N ALA A 28 7.02 5.30 1.26
CA ALA A 28 5.91 4.36 1.42
C ALA A 28 4.78 4.92 2.31
N LEU A 29 5.13 5.52 3.45
CA LEU A 29 4.16 6.14 4.36
C LEU A 29 3.50 7.37 3.74
N TRP A 30 4.25 8.19 3.01
CA TRP A 30 3.70 9.33 2.29
C TRP A 30 2.65 8.88 1.28
N PHE A 31 2.96 7.85 0.48
CA PHE A 31 2.03 7.29 -0.48
C PHE A 31 0.78 6.75 0.21
N TRP A 32 0.95 6.00 1.30
CA TRP A 32 -0.15 5.46 2.10
C TRP A 32 -1.06 6.57 2.63
N MET A 33 -0.50 7.58 3.28
CA MET A 33 -1.27 8.68 3.87
C MET A 33 -1.99 9.53 2.82
N THR A 34 -1.41 9.68 1.63
CA THR A 34 -1.97 10.50 0.56
C THR A 34 -3.06 9.76 -0.24
N ASN A 35 -2.84 8.49 -0.57
CA ASN A 35 -3.66 7.79 -1.57
C ASN A 35 -4.50 6.64 -0.99
N VAL A 36 -4.06 6.02 0.12
CA VAL A 36 -4.71 4.80 0.66
C VAL A 36 -5.50 5.10 1.93
N ARG A 37 -4.97 5.95 2.82
CA ARG A 37 -5.63 6.34 4.08
C ARG A 37 -7.07 6.86 3.90
N PRO A 38 -7.43 7.63 2.85
CA PRO A 38 -8.80 8.10 2.67
C PRO A 38 -9.86 7.02 2.44
N VAL A 39 -9.47 5.80 2.06
CA VAL A 39 -10.39 4.67 1.79
C VAL A 39 -10.26 3.54 2.82
N LEU A 40 -9.53 3.76 3.90
CA LEU A 40 -9.22 2.73 4.89
C LEU A 40 -10.48 2.16 5.58
N ASP A 41 -11.50 3.00 5.76
CA ASP A 41 -12.80 2.65 6.36
C ASP A 41 -13.70 1.83 5.43
N GLN A 42 -13.35 1.72 4.15
CA GLN A 42 -14.06 0.91 3.15
C GLN A 42 -13.54 -0.53 3.08
N GLY A 43 -12.54 -0.87 3.91
CA GLY A 43 -11.94 -2.19 4.02
C GLY A 43 -10.73 -2.43 3.11
N PHE A 44 -10.05 -3.55 3.33
CA PHE A 44 -8.75 -3.88 2.73
C PHE A 44 -8.84 -3.99 1.21
N GLY A 45 -9.95 -4.49 0.66
CA GLY A 45 -10.19 -4.52 -0.78
C GLY A 45 -10.14 -3.14 -1.43
N ALA A 46 -10.64 -2.10 -0.74
CA ALA A 46 -10.54 -0.73 -1.21
C ALA A 46 -9.09 -0.22 -1.19
N THR A 47 -8.28 -0.66 -0.22
CA THR A 47 -6.85 -0.33 -0.19
C THR A 47 -6.07 -0.97 -1.33
N ILE A 48 -6.39 -2.23 -1.70
CA ILE A 48 -5.81 -2.89 -2.88
C ILE A 48 -6.15 -2.08 -4.13
N ARG A 49 -7.42 -1.68 -4.28
CA ARG A 49 -7.88 -0.87 -5.41
C ARG A 49 -7.19 0.50 -5.48
N ALA A 50 -6.94 1.15 -4.35
CA ALA A 50 -6.24 2.43 -4.29
C ALA A 50 -4.75 2.31 -4.65
N ILE A 51 -4.12 1.17 -4.34
CA ILE A 51 -2.73 0.88 -4.70
C ILE A 51 -2.62 0.51 -6.19
N ASN A 52 -3.45 -0.42 -6.65
CA ASN A 52 -3.46 -0.90 -8.03
C ASN A 52 -4.82 -1.48 -8.42
N GLY A 53 -5.72 -0.63 -8.90
CA GLY A 53 -7.08 -1.01 -9.29
C GLY A 53 -7.17 -2.02 -10.44
N ILE A 54 -6.10 -2.20 -11.22
CA ILE A 54 -6.06 -3.17 -12.33
C ILE A 54 -6.12 -4.61 -11.82
N GLU A 55 -5.71 -4.86 -10.57
CA GLU A 55 -5.74 -6.22 -10.00
C GLU A 55 -7.17 -6.69 -9.66
N CYS A 56 -8.08 -5.74 -9.41
CA CYS A 56 -9.44 -6.01 -8.97
C CYS A 56 -10.38 -6.47 -10.11
N ASN A 57 -11.58 -6.92 -9.75
CA ASN A 57 -12.65 -7.38 -10.66
C ASN A 57 -12.19 -8.49 -11.61
N GLY A 58 -11.28 -9.35 -11.14
CA GLY A 58 -10.71 -10.45 -11.92
C GLY A 58 -9.52 -10.07 -12.81
N GLY A 59 -9.01 -8.83 -12.75
CA GLY A 59 -7.87 -8.42 -13.57
C GLY A 59 -6.56 -9.14 -13.20
N ASN A 60 -6.28 -9.34 -11.92
CA ASN A 60 -5.19 -10.20 -11.45
C ASN A 60 -5.53 -10.85 -10.09
N ALA A 61 -6.39 -11.87 -10.13
CA ALA A 61 -6.82 -12.60 -8.94
C ALA A 61 -5.65 -13.17 -8.10
N PRO A 62 -4.57 -13.75 -8.68
CA PRO A 62 -3.42 -14.19 -7.90
C PRO A 62 -2.75 -13.07 -7.08
N ALA A 63 -2.63 -11.86 -7.64
CA ALA A 63 -2.04 -10.72 -6.92
C ALA A 63 -2.93 -10.27 -5.75
N VAL A 64 -4.26 -10.17 -5.96
CA VAL A 64 -5.22 -9.86 -4.89
C VAL A 64 -5.13 -10.90 -3.77
N GLN A 65 -5.12 -12.18 -4.12
CA GLN A 65 -5.01 -13.28 -3.15
C GLN A 65 -3.71 -13.21 -2.35
N ALA A 66 -2.59 -12.89 -2.98
CA ALA A 66 -1.31 -12.71 -2.30
C ALA A 66 -1.37 -11.54 -1.29
N ARG A 67 -1.95 -10.40 -1.67
CA ARG A 67 -2.15 -9.24 -0.77
C ARG A 67 -3.03 -9.59 0.42
N VAL A 68 -4.15 -10.27 0.17
CA VAL A 68 -5.06 -10.75 1.24
C VAL A 68 -4.35 -11.74 2.16
N GLY A 69 -3.53 -12.64 1.62
CA GLY A 69 -2.73 -13.58 2.40
C GLY A 69 -1.77 -12.89 3.37
N PHE A 70 -1.06 -11.86 2.91
CA PHE A 70 -0.20 -11.05 3.79
C PHE A 70 -1.00 -10.31 4.85
N TYR A 71 -2.11 -9.68 4.50
CA TYR A 71 -2.98 -9.00 5.44
C TYR A 71 -3.46 -9.94 6.56
N ASN A 72 -3.99 -11.10 6.20
CA ASN A 72 -4.45 -12.11 7.16
C ASN A 72 -3.31 -12.60 8.07
N THR A 73 -2.12 -12.80 7.49
CA THR A 73 -0.92 -13.19 8.25
C THR A 73 -0.55 -12.13 9.30
N TYR A 74 -0.59 -10.84 8.95
CA TYR A 74 -0.31 -9.76 9.89
C TYR A 74 -1.43 -9.61 10.94
N CYS A 75 -2.70 -9.68 10.55
CA CYS A 75 -3.82 -9.68 11.50
C CYS A 75 -3.67 -10.79 12.55
N GLN A 76 -3.35 -12.01 12.12
CA GLN A 76 -3.10 -13.13 13.03
C GLN A 76 -1.93 -12.85 13.97
N ARG A 77 -0.80 -12.33 13.46
CA ARG A 77 0.38 -11.99 14.29
C ARG A 77 0.08 -10.91 15.33
N PHE A 78 -0.81 -9.99 15.01
CA PHE A 78 -1.22 -8.92 15.93
C PHE A 78 -2.43 -9.29 16.81
N GLY A 79 -2.96 -10.51 16.69
CA GLY A 79 -4.14 -10.94 17.47
C GLY A 79 -5.43 -10.19 17.09
N ILE A 80 -5.51 -9.68 15.87
CA ILE A 80 -6.67 -8.93 15.35
C ILE A 80 -7.47 -9.85 14.44
N GLN A 81 -8.79 -9.86 14.60
CA GLN A 81 -9.67 -10.56 13.66
C GLN A 81 -9.71 -9.80 12.33
N PRO A 82 -9.31 -10.41 11.19
CA PRO A 82 -9.42 -9.77 9.89
C PRO A 82 -10.89 -9.53 9.54
N GLU A 83 -11.14 -8.46 8.80
CA GLU A 83 -12.49 -8.11 8.33
C GLU A 83 -13.03 -9.12 7.30
N ALA A 84 -14.35 -9.10 7.08
CA ALA A 84 -14.97 -9.85 6.00
C ALA A 84 -14.77 -9.13 4.65
N ASN A 85 -14.71 -9.89 3.55
CA ASN A 85 -14.59 -9.37 2.18
C ASN A 85 -13.33 -8.51 1.92
N THR A 86 -12.16 -9.02 2.33
CA THR A 86 -10.85 -8.36 2.14
C THR A 86 -10.41 -8.24 0.67
N GLY A 87 -11.10 -8.89 -0.26
CA GLY A 87 -10.78 -8.90 -1.68
C GLY A 87 -11.38 -7.73 -2.45
N CYS A 88 -10.87 -7.56 -3.67
CA CYS A 88 -11.47 -6.81 -4.75
C CYS A 88 -11.31 -7.63 -6.04
#